data_AF-A0A0F9F7F0-F1
#
_entry.id   AF-A0A0F9F7F0-F1
#
_cell.length_a   1.000
_cell.length_b   1.000
_cell.length_c   1.000
_cell.angle_alpha   90.00
_cell.angle_beta   90.00
_cell.angle_gamma   90.00
#
_symmetry.space_group_name_H-M   'P 1'
#
loop_
_entity.id
_entity.type
_entity.pdbx_description
1 polymer ?
#
loop_
_entity_poly.entity_id
_entity_poly.type
_entity_poly.pdbx_seq_one_letter_code
_entity_poly.pdbx_strand_id
1 'polypeptide(L)'
;MPEHAVPVWMGKSMVEHKIKYEKVPEIIYDAHLVDDVVFKGMAERERNGDISLYEEYHKLRDAIYDIEQEMRPKKFRDLDSVFFHHLDYDRFLTKTLDEFPDIKGTVEEVHVRRATTKQNEGSNLVDDGKKVLIRLYSDQFIEGKKICRVLRHELMHVSDMMDKGFGYNAEPFDCPPMEERIIRDRYRLFWDIYIGGRLERDGREGIATREDRKKEFDSFFAKVPEKTRDLIFEKIWEGKEPLTHNQMVEMSKDIKKVSTVVTPPEDGMIIVPSLF
;
A
#
# COMPACT_ATOMS: atom_id res chain seq x y z
N MET A 1 -19.25 -74.39 15.52
CA MET A 1 -18.42 -73.73 16.55
C MET A 1 -16.96 -73.91 16.20
N PRO A 2 -16.06 -72.93 16.46
CA PRO A 2 -16.27 -71.55 16.95
C PRO A 2 -16.03 -70.52 15.80
N GLU A 3 -16.75 -69.39 15.65
CA GLU A 3 -16.92 -68.17 16.48
C GLU A 3 -15.65 -67.35 16.74
N HIS A 4 -15.72 -66.05 16.37
CA HIS A 4 -15.23 -64.80 17.02
C HIS A 4 -15.08 -63.70 15.92
N ALA A 5 -16.07 -62.82 15.66
CA ALA A 5 -16.30 -61.47 16.25
C ALA A 5 -15.09 -60.51 16.05
N VAL A 6 -15.12 -59.26 15.55
CA VAL A 6 -16.00 -58.06 15.56
C VAL A 6 -15.38 -57.04 14.54
N PRO A 7 -15.81 -55.76 14.29
CA PRO A 7 -17.11 -55.07 14.39
C PRO A 7 -17.55 -54.28 13.12
N VAL A 8 -18.87 -54.09 13.00
CA VAL A 8 -19.52 -52.97 12.32
C VAL A 8 -19.49 -51.77 13.27
N TRP A 9 -18.68 -50.73 13.04
CA TRP A 9 -18.94 -49.35 13.48
C TRP A 9 -18.04 -48.35 12.75
N MET A 10 -18.67 -47.21 12.43
CA MET A 10 -18.10 -45.89 12.15
C MET A 10 -17.52 -45.64 10.75
N GLY A 11 -18.39 -45.04 9.93
CA GLY A 11 -17.97 -44.22 8.81
C GLY A 11 -16.94 -43.20 9.28
N LYS A 12 -15.75 -43.27 8.70
CA LYS A 12 -14.90 -42.11 8.58
C LYS A 12 -15.24 -41.47 7.25
N SER A 13 -16.06 -40.43 7.35
CA SER A 13 -16.09 -39.32 6.43
C SER A 13 -14.67 -39.09 5.89
N MET A 14 -14.48 -39.34 4.60
CA MET A 14 -13.36 -38.73 3.88
C MET A 14 -13.66 -37.24 3.89
N VAL A 15 -13.14 -36.55 4.90
CA VAL A 15 -13.02 -35.10 4.84
C VAL A 15 -12.00 -34.86 3.74
N GLU A 16 -12.50 -34.62 2.52
CA GLU A 16 -11.76 -33.92 1.47
C GLU A 16 -11.24 -32.65 2.11
N HIS A 17 -10.00 -32.69 2.60
CA HIS A 17 -9.23 -31.49 2.84
C HIS A 17 -8.99 -30.94 1.45
N LYS A 18 -9.92 -30.11 0.95
CA LYS A 18 -9.60 -29.13 -0.07
C LYS A 18 -8.45 -28.33 0.51
N ILE A 19 -7.24 -28.70 0.11
CA ILE A 19 -6.09 -27.82 0.19
C ILE A 19 -6.52 -26.62 -0.64
N LYS A 20 -7.01 -25.57 0.02
CA LYS A 20 -7.13 -24.26 -0.60
C LYS A 20 -5.69 -23.90 -0.91
N TYR A 21 -5.29 -24.06 -2.17
CA TYR A 21 -4.13 -23.36 -2.67
C TYR A 21 -4.37 -21.90 -2.34
N GLU A 22 -3.53 -21.36 -1.46
CA GLU A 22 -3.57 -19.95 -1.12
C GLU A 22 -3.43 -19.22 -2.46
N LYS A 23 -4.50 -18.54 -2.90
CA LYS A 23 -4.47 -17.77 -4.13
C LYS A 23 -3.44 -16.67 -3.87
N VAL A 24 -2.30 -16.73 -4.56
CA VAL A 24 -1.27 -15.70 -4.49
C VAL A 24 -1.46 -14.84 -5.72
N PRO A 25 -1.50 -13.50 -5.59
CA PRO A 25 -1.65 -12.64 -6.74
C PRO A 25 -0.42 -12.76 -7.65
N GLU A 26 -0.65 -12.69 -8.96
CA GLU A 26 0.44 -12.56 -9.92
C GLU A 26 1.05 -11.17 -9.82
N ILE A 27 2.38 -11.07 -9.65
CA ILE A 27 3.08 -9.79 -9.56
C ILE A 27 3.69 -9.45 -10.93
N ILE A 28 3.32 -8.30 -11.47
CA ILE A 28 3.68 -7.87 -12.82
C ILE A 28 4.42 -6.53 -12.75
N TYR A 29 5.72 -6.55 -13.00
CA TYR A 29 6.55 -5.34 -13.07
C TYR A 29 6.52 -4.75 -14.49
N ASP A 30 6.54 -3.41 -14.62
CA ASP A 30 6.80 -2.81 -15.92
C ASP A 30 8.29 -2.86 -16.29
N ALA A 31 8.55 -2.97 -17.59
CA ALA A 31 9.89 -3.03 -18.13
C ALA A 31 10.74 -1.79 -17.80
N HIS A 32 10.15 -0.59 -17.74
CA HIS A 32 10.89 0.64 -17.47
C HIS A 32 11.34 0.75 -16.02
N LEU A 33 10.54 0.28 -15.06
CA LEU A 33 10.97 0.13 -13.68
C LEU A 33 12.09 -0.90 -13.56
N VAL A 34 11.94 -2.05 -14.21
CA VAL A 34 12.93 -3.14 -14.15
C VAL A 34 14.30 -2.67 -14.69
N ASP A 35 14.34 -2.03 -15.86
CA ASP A 35 15.58 -1.45 -16.42
C ASP A 35 16.20 -0.42 -15.47
N ASP A 36 15.42 0.56 -14.98
CA ASP A 36 15.91 1.59 -14.06
C ASP A 36 16.48 0.99 -12.76
N VAL A 37 15.78 0.02 -12.17
CA VAL A 37 16.18 -0.62 -10.90
C VAL A 37 17.43 -1.45 -11.09
N VAL A 38 17.52 -2.24 -12.17
CA VAL A 38 18.71 -3.04 -12.47
C VAL A 38 19.91 -2.14 -12.75
N PHE A 39 19.75 -1.13 -13.61
CA PHE A 39 20.83 -0.20 -13.93
C PHE A 39 21.38 0.49 -12.67
N LYS A 40 20.49 1.01 -11.81
CA LYS A 40 20.89 1.67 -10.56
C LYS A 40 21.47 0.70 -9.54
N GLY A 41 20.94 -0.53 -9.47
CA GLY A 41 21.43 -1.59 -8.59
C GLY A 41 22.83 -2.06 -8.95
N MET A 42 23.11 -2.22 -10.25
CA MET A 42 24.45 -2.52 -10.76
C MET A 42 25.43 -1.40 -10.39
N ALA A 43 25.08 -0.14 -10.64
CA ALA A 43 25.92 1.00 -10.30
C ALA A 43 26.18 1.12 -8.77
N GLU A 44 25.21 0.76 -7.93
CA GLU A 44 25.39 0.72 -6.47
C GLU A 44 26.33 -0.40 -6.04
N ARG A 45 26.26 -1.58 -6.67
CA ARG A 45 27.17 -2.68 -6.38
C ARG A 45 28.62 -2.37 -6.76
N GLU A 46 28.82 -1.75 -7.92
CA GLU A 46 30.14 -1.25 -8.34
C GLU A 46 30.70 -0.27 -7.30
N ARG A 47 29.90 0.72 -6.88
CA ARG A 47 30.29 1.68 -5.82
C ARG A 47 30.68 1.00 -4.50
N ASN A 48 30.04 -0.13 -4.19
CA ASN A 48 30.29 -0.92 -2.99
C ASN A 48 31.36 -2.02 -3.18
N GLY A 49 32.03 -2.08 -4.34
CA GLY A 49 33.17 -2.95 -4.61
C GLY A 49 32.84 -4.32 -5.22
N ASP A 50 31.57 -4.62 -5.51
CA ASP A 50 31.16 -5.83 -6.25
C ASP A 50 31.19 -5.55 -7.76
N ILE A 51 32.40 -5.55 -8.31
CA ILE A 51 32.68 -5.18 -9.72
C ILE A 51 32.34 -6.33 -10.68
N SER A 52 32.45 -7.59 -10.23
CA SER A 52 32.30 -8.75 -11.12
C SER A 52 30.91 -8.85 -11.74
N LEU A 53 29.86 -8.64 -10.94
CA LEU A 53 28.48 -8.72 -11.45
C LEU A 53 28.15 -7.53 -12.37
N TYR A 54 28.70 -6.36 -12.04
CA TYR A 54 28.58 -5.16 -12.86
C TYR A 54 29.21 -5.37 -14.24
N GLU A 55 30.46 -5.86 -14.30
CA GLU A 55 31.15 -6.16 -15.56
C GLU A 55 30.41 -7.23 -16.39
N GLU A 56 29.89 -8.27 -15.74
CA GLU A 56 29.08 -9.30 -16.41
C GLU A 56 27.82 -8.69 -17.04
N TYR A 57 27.07 -7.89 -16.28
CA TYR A 57 25.87 -7.21 -16.76
C TYR A 57 26.20 -6.32 -17.97
N HIS A 58 27.23 -5.49 -17.88
CA HIS A 58 27.62 -4.59 -18.95
C HIS A 58 28.08 -5.34 -20.21
N LYS A 59 28.88 -6.41 -20.05
CA LYS A 59 29.28 -7.26 -21.17
C LYS A 59 28.08 -7.87 -21.89
N LEU A 60 27.10 -8.38 -21.15
CA LEU A 60 25.87 -8.94 -21.73
C LEU A 60 24.99 -7.87 -22.37
N ARG A 61 24.89 -6.68 -21.75
CA ARG A 61 24.13 -5.54 -22.27
C ARG A 61 24.74 -5.01 -23.56
N ASP A 62 26.07 -4.92 -23.63
CA ASP A 62 26.80 -4.44 -24.80
C ASP A 62 26.66 -5.39 -26.00
N ALA A 63 26.69 -6.71 -25.76
CA ALA A 63 26.48 -7.72 -26.80
C ALA A 63 25.10 -7.63 -27.49
N ILE A 64 24.11 -6.97 -26.87
CA ILE A 64 22.79 -6.73 -27.49
C ILE A 64 22.88 -5.67 -28.59
N TYR A 65 23.91 -4.82 -28.63
CA TYR A 65 24.07 -3.88 -29.75
C TYR A 65 24.55 -4.55 -31.04
N ASP A 66 25.07 -5.79 -30.96
CA ASP A 66 25.54 -6.55 -32.13
C ASP A 66 24.44 -7.35 -32.83
N ILE A 67 23.24 -7.43 -32.25
CA ILE A 67 22.09 -8.13 -32.87
C ILE A 67 21.17 -7.18 -33.66
N GLU A 68 20.25 -7.76 -34.43
CA GLU A 68 19.25 -7.03 -35.22
C GLU A 68 18.43 -6.04 -34.39
N GLN A 69 18.27 -4.82 -34.90
CA GLN A 69 17.66 -3.70 -34.19
C GLN A 69 16.25 -4.00 -33.67
N GLU A 70 15.46 -4.75 -34.44
CA GLU A 70 14.08 -5.14 -34.08
C GLU A 70 14.03 -6.08 -32.87
N MET A 71 15.09 -6.88 -32.65
CA MET A 71 15.17 -7.86 -31.57
C MET A 71 15.71 -7.27 -30.26
N ARG A 72 16.43 -6.14 -30.34
CA ARG A 72 17.09 -5.50 -29.17
C ARG A 72 16.12 -5.18 -28.03
N PRO A 73 14.94 -4.58 -28.25
CA PRO A 73 14.04 -4.23 -27.14
C PRO A 73 13.60 -5.45 -26.34
N LYS A 74 13.33 -6.59 -27.00
CA LYS A 74 13.01 -7.83 -26.29
C LYS A 74 14.21 -8.35 -25.51
N LYS A 75 15.41 -8.33 -26.11
CA LYS A 75 16.63 -8.84 -25.47
C LYS A 75 17.07 -8.01 -24.26
N PHE A 76 16.93 -6.67 -24.30
CA PHE A 76 17.14 -5.83 -23.12
C PHE A 76 16.17 -6.20 -22.00
N ARG A 77 14.87 -6.32 -22.31
CA ARG A 77 13.86 -6.74 -21.31
C ARG A 77 14.14 -8.10 -20.70
N ASP A 78 14.52 -9.08 -21.52
CA ASP A 78 14.84 -10.43 -21.07
C ASP A 78 16.09 -10.40 -20.14
N LEU A 79 17.12 -9.64 -20.50
CA LEU A 79 18.33 -9.47 -19.68
C LEU A 79 18.02 -8.78 -18.35
N ASP A 80 17.33 -7.65 -18.38
CA ASP A 80 17.01 -6.89 -17.17
C ASP A 80 16.09 -7.70 -16.25
N SER A 81 15.15 -8.49 -16.79
CA SER A 81 14.33 -9.40 -15.98
C SER A 81 15.19 -10.45 -15.24
N VAL A 82 16.17 -11.05 -15.92
CA VAL A 82 17.09 -12.02 -15.28
C VAL A 82 17.85 -11.36 -14.13
N PHE A 83 18.43 -10.18 -14.37
CA PHE A 83 19.19 -9.48 -13.34
C PHE A 83 18.32 -8.97 -12.20
N PHE A 84 17.10 -8.53 -12.47
CA PHE A 84 16.14 -8.11 -11.43
C PHE A 84 15.83 -9.24 -10.45
N HIS A 85 15.60 -10.45 -10.96
CA HIS A 85 15.41 -11.64 -10.12
C HIS A 85 16.71 -12.08 -9.43
N HIS A 86 17.85 -11.99 -10.12
CA HIS A 86 19.16 -12.29 -9.52
C HIS A 86 19.50 -11.36 -8.34
N LEU A 87 19.02 -10.11 -8.39
CA LEU A 87 19.17 -9.12 -7.32
C LEU A 87 18.18 -9.30 -6.16
N ASP A 88 17.27 -10.28 -6.22
CA ASP A 88 16.26 -10.58 -5.19
C ASP A 88 15.32 -9.38 -4.91
N TYR A 89 15.09 -8.52 -5.91
CA TYR A 89 14.26 -7.32 -5.74
C TYR A 89 12.76 -7.60 -5.70
N ASP A 90 12.29 -8.73 -6.25
CA ASP A 90 10.88 -9.14 -6.17
C ASP A 90 10.47 -9.44 -4.72
N ARG A 91 11.40 -10.00 -3.95
CA ARG A 91 11.18 -10.45 -2.58
C ARG A 91 10.70 -9.34 -1.66
N PHE A 92 11.07 -8.08 -1.91
CA PHE A 92 10.56 -6.96 -1.12
C PHE A 92 9.03 -6.88 -1.17
N LEU A 93 8.44 -7.01 -2.36
CA LEU A 93 6.99 -6.95 -2.52
C LEU A 93 6.33 -8.23 -2.01
N THR A 94 6.84 -9.40 -2.38
CA THR A 94 6.29 -10.68 -1.93
C THR A 94 6.24 -10.75 -0.40
N LYS A 95 7.35 -10.37 0.27
CA LYS A 95 7.42 -10.36 1.74
C LYS A 95 6.45 -9.35 2.37
N THR A 96 6.30 -8.16 1.78
CA THR A 96 5.37 -7.17 2.35
C THR A 96 3.92 -7.57 2.10
N LEU A 97 3.57 -8.21 0.98
CA LEU A 97 2.23 -8.74 0.73
C LEU A 97 1.82 -9.82 1.74
N ASP A 98 2.76 -10.62 2.26
CA ASP A 98 2.48 -11.57 3.35
C ASP A 98 1.98 -10.90 4.63
N GLU A 99 2.25 -9.59 4.82
CA GLU A 99 1.71 -8.81 5.93
C GLU A 99 0.23 -8.42 5.76
N PHE A 100 -0.35 -8.64 4.56
CA PHE A 100 -1.71 -8.23 4.18
C PHE A 100 -2.50 -9.41 3.59
N PRO A 101 -2.90 -10.40 4.42
CA PRO A 101 -3.57 -11.61 3.95
C PRO A 101 -4.88 -11.34 3.22
N ASP A 102 -5.62 -10.28 3.58
CA ASP A 102 -6.88 -9.92 2.93
C ASP A 102 -6.68 -9.47 1.47
N ILE A 103 -5.59 -8.75 1.21
CA ILE A 103 -5.19 -8.36 -0.15
C ILE A 103 -4.74 -9.61 -0.90
N LYS A 104 -3.82 -10.39 -0.32
CA LYS A 104 -3.25 -11.59 -0.93
C LYS A 104 -4.33 -12.60 -1.32
N GLY A 105 -5.33 -12.82 -0.47
CA GLY A 105 -6.40 -13.79 -0.72
C GLY A 105 -7.50 -13.34 -1.70
N THR A 106 -7.57 -12.04 -2.02
CA THR A 106 -8.67 -11.47 -2.81
C THR A 106 -8.21 -10.99 -4.19
N VAL A 107 -7.07 -10.31 -4.25
CA VAL A 107 -6.53 -9.71 -5.47
C VAL A 107 -5.95 -10.78 -6.38
N GLU A 108 -6.12 -10.60 -7.69
CA GLU A 108 -5.63 -11.52 -8.73
C GLU A 108 -4.26 -11.09 -9.26
N GLU A 109 -4.06 -9.79 -9.46
CA GLU A 109 -2.84 -9.22 -10.02
C GLU A 109 -2.36 -7.98 -9.25
N VAL A 110 -1.06 -7.88 -9.02
CA VAL A 110 -0.38 -6.68 -8.50
C VAL A 110 0.54 -6.14 -9.58
N HIS A 111 0.16 -5.03 -10.19
CA HIS A 111 0.99 -4.33 -11.17
C HIS A 111 1.88 -3.31 -10.47
N VAL A 112 3.19 -3.50 -10.60
CA VAL A 112 4.18 -2.54 -10.13
C VAL A 112 4.64 -1.71 -11.31
N ARG A 113 4.48 -0.39 -11.20
CA ARG A 113 4.79 0.57 -12.25
C ARG A 113 5.86 1.57 -11.81
N ARG A 114 6.71 2.01 -12.73
CA ARG A 114 7.62 3.13 -12.49
C ARG A 114 6.87 4.42 -12.17
N ALA A 115 7.23 5.05 -11.05
CA ALA A 115 6.94 6.45 -10.78
C ALA A 115 8.06 7.33 -11.33
N THR A 116 7.72 8.47 -11.94
CA THR A 116 8.70 9.43 -12.46
C THR A 116 9.38 10.24 -11.37
N THR A 117 8.70 10.47 -10.25
CA THR A 117 9.20 11.19 -9.07
C THR A 117 8.64 10.54 -7.80
N LYS A 118 9.23 10.83 -6.63
CA LYS A 118 8.71 10.36 -5.33
C LYS A 118 7.26 10.83 -5.09
N GLN A 119 6.89 12.01 -5.56
CA GLN A 119 5.53 12.55 -5.45
C GLN A 119 4.50 11.79 -6.31
N ASN A 120 4.96 11.04 -7.32
CA ASN A 120 4.12 10.21 -8.17
C ASN A 120 3.99 8.76 -7.67
N GLU A 121 4.61 8.44 -6.53
CA GLU A 121 4.36 7.17 -5.83
C GLU A 121 2.93 7.13 -5.30
N GLY A 122 2.38 5.92 -5.23
CA GLY A 122 1.02 5.69 -4.75
C GLY A 122 0.45 4.37 -5.23
N SER A 123 -0.68 3.99 -4.64
CA SER A 123 -1.43 2.79 -4.97
C SER A 123 -2.86 3.10 -5.39
N ASN A 124 -3.46 2.16 -6.11
CA ASN A 124 -4.88 2.21 -6.45
C ASN A 124 -5.46 0.80 -6.66
N LEU A 125 -6.77 0.64 -6.44
CA LEU A 125 -7.53 -0.52 -6.89
C LEU A 125 -8.11 -0.27 -8.27
N VAL A 126 -8.02 -1.28 -9.14
CA VAL A 126 -8.62 -1.28 -10.48
C VAL A 126 -9.31 -2.61 -10.74
N ASP A 127 -10.08 -2.67 -11.82
CA ASP A 127 -10.83 -3.87 -12.24
C ASP A 127 -11.73 -4.43 -11.12
N ASP A 128 -12.56 -3.56 -10.54
CA ASP A 128 -13.50 -3.90 -9.46
C ASP A 128 -12.82 -4.54 -8.23
N GLY A 129 -11.61 -4.07 -7.89
CA GLY A 129 -10.83 -4.54 -6.75
C GLY A 129 -10.05 -5.83 -7.00
N LYS A 130 -10.07 -6.37 -8.23
CA LYS A 130 -9.28 -7.56 -8.59
C LYS A 130 -7.82 -7.29 -8.85
N LYS A 131 -7.46 -6.03 -9.14
CA LYS A 131 -6.10 -5.65 -9.51
C LYS A 131 -5.62 -4.48 -8.65
N VAL A 132 -4.41 -4.59 -8.15
CA VAL A 132 -3.72 -3.51 -7.44
C VAL A 132 -2.69 -2.90 -8.37
N LEU A 133 -2.68 -1.58 -8.48
CA LEU A 133 -1.64 -0.82 -9.16
C LEU A 133 -0.79 -0.11 -8.12
N ILE A 134 0.51 -0.39 -8.06
CA ILE A 134 1.48 0.30 -7.18
C ILE A 134 2.47 1.03 -8.08
N ARG A 135 2.63 2.35 -7.89
CA ARG A 135 3.67 3.15 -8.53
C ARG A 135 4.81 3.38 -7.55
N LEU A 136 6.02 2.99 -7.94
CA LEU A 136 7.23 3.11 -7.12
C LEU A 136 8.33 3.86 -7.85
N TYR A 137 9.01 4.74 -7.13
CA TYR A 137 10.23 5.37 -7.61
C TYR A 137 11.38 4.38 -7.49
N SER A 138 12.14 4.20 -8.57
CA SER A 138 13.14 3.11 -8.67
C SER A 138 14.18 3.11 -7.54
N ASP A 139 14.53 4.30 -7.01
CA ASP A 139 15.57 4.44 -5.98
C ASP A 139 15.17 3.75 -4.67
N GLN A 140 13.87 3.53 -4.44
CA GLN A 140 13.39 2.79 -3.27
C GLN A 140 13.99 1.39 -3.19
N PHE A 141 14.21 0.72 -4.34
CA PHE A 141 14.79 -0.63 -4.40
C PHE A 141 16.26 -0.65 -3.99
N ILE A 142 16.98 0.45 -4.20
CA ILE A 142 18.42 0.56 -3.94
C ILE A 142 18.69 0.92 -2.48
N GLU A 143 17.85 1.78 -1.91
CA GLU A 143 17.97 2.25 -0.51
C GLU A 143 17.59 1.18 0.54
N GLY A 144 17.43 -0.09 0.15
CA GLY A 144 17.19 -1.23 1.04
C GLY A 144 15.84 -1.17 1.78
N LYS A 145 15.82 -1.50 3.09
CA LYS A 145 14.64 -1.67 3.96
C LYS A 145 13.57 -0.54 3.89
N LYS A 146 13.88 0.60 3.28
CA LYS A 146 12.94 1.69 3.03
C LYS A 146 11.79 1.30 2.09
N ILE A 147 12.05 0.46 1.08
CA ILE A 147 10.98 0.03 0.16
C ILE A 147 9.85 -0.71 0.87
N CYS A 148 10.14 -1.59 1.83
CA CYS A 148 9.10 -2.27 2.61
C CYS A 148 8.25 -1.28 3.42
N ARG A 149 8.79 -0.13 3.84
CA ARG A 149 8.02 0.93 4.51
C ARG A 149 7.05 1.60 3.53
N VAL A 150 7.52 1.92 2.32
CA VAL A 150 6.69 2.49 1.24
C VAL A 150 5.60 1.50 0.84
N LEU A 151 5.96 0.27 0.54
CA LEU A 151 5.03 -0.79 0.18
C LEU A 151 3.97 -1.01 1.26
N ARG A 152 4.36 -1.03 2.53
CA ARG A 152 3.41 -1.19 3.63
C ARG A 152 2.45 0.00 3.71
N HIS A 153 2.96 1.22 3.58
CA HIS A 153 2.11 2.43 3.53
C HIS A 153 1.09 2.35 2.39
N GLU A 154 1.53 1.96 1.20
CA GLU A 154 0.66 1.82 0.04
C GLU A 154 -0.35 0.67 0.18
N LEU A 155 0.06 -0.47 0.71
CA LEU A 155 -0.85 -1.60 0.95
C LEU A 155 -1.87 -1.30 2.06
N MET A 156 -1.57 -0.41 3.01
CA MET A 156 -2.58 0.09 3.95
C MET A 156 -3.67 0.92 3.25
N HIS A 157 -3.31 1.74 2.25
CA HIS A 157 -4.31 2.43 1.42
C HIS A 157 -5.19 1.41 0.69
N VAL A 158 -4.58 0.39 0.06
CA VAL A 158 -5.32 -0.67 -0.63
C VAL A 158 -6.24 -1.42 0.33
N SER A 159 -5.76 -1.77 1.52
CA SER A 159 -6.56 -2.45 2.55
C SER A 159 -7.79 -1.64 2.92
N ASP A 160 -7.64 -0.33 3.11
CA ASP A 160 -8.78 0.57 3.37
C ASP A 160 -9.73 0.63 2.17
N MET A 161 -9.21 0.70 0.95
CA MET A 161 -10.06 0.72 -0.26
C MET A 161 -10.88 -0.58 -0.41
N MET A 162 -10.38 -1.71 0.07
CA MET A 162 -11.07 -3.00 0.06
C MET A 162 -12.06 -3.15 1.23
N ASP A 163 -11.88 -2.40 2.32
CA ASP A 163 -12.73 -2.47 3.50
C ASP A 163 -14.08 -1.77 3.24
N LYS A 164 -15.16 -2.55 3.29
CA LYS A 164 -16.53 -2.04 3.18
C LYS A 164 -16.88 -1.06 4.29
N GLY A 165 -16.29 -1.20 5.48
CA GLY A 165 -16.47 -0.28 6.60
C GLY A 165 -15.82 1.08 6.36
N PHE A 166 -14.70 1.12 5.63
CA PHE A 166 -14.07 2.37 5.19
C PHE A 166 -14.92 3.08 4.13
N GLY A 167 -15.53 2.31 3.22
CA GLY A 167 -16.50 2.82 2.25
C GLY A 167 -15.88 3.70 1.16
N TYR A 168 -14.71 3.29 0.64
CA TYR A 168 -14.01 4.02 -0.42
C TYR A 168 -14.87 4.20 -1.67
N ASN A 169 -14.90 5.43 -2.20
CA ASN A 169 -15.55 5.76 -3.46
C ASN A 169 -14.58 6.57 -4.34
N ALA A 170 -14.42 6.14 -5.59
CA ALA A 170 -13.53 6.79 -6.56
C ALA A 170 -14.24 7.89 -7.37
N GLU A 171 -15.51 8.18 -7.08
CA GLU A 171 -16.28 9.22 -7.77
C GLU A 171 -15.59 10.60 -7.67
N PRO A 172 -15.56 11.36 -8.79
CA PRO A 172 -15.00 12.70 -8.78
C PRO A 172 -15.84 13.64 -7.92
N PHE A 173 -15.20 14.69 -7.42
CA PHE A 173 -15.91 15.72 -6.66
C PHE A 173 -16.70 16.61 -7.62
N ASP A 174 -17.94 16.94 -7.25
CA ASP A 174 -18.75 17.92 -7.95
C ASP A 174 -18.32 19.35 -7.58
N CYS A 175 -17.12 19.75 -8.00
CA CYS A 175 -16.56 21.07 -7.79
C CYS A 175 -15.56 21.46 -8.90
N PRO A 176 -15.16 22.74 -9.00
CA PRO A 176 -14.19 23.17 -10.00
C PRO A 176 -12.82 22.46 -9.85
N PRO A 177 -12.07 22.22 -10.94
CA PRO A 177 -10.81 21.46 -10.90
C PRO A 177 -9.76 21.96 -9.92
N MET A 178 -9.69 23.28 -9.71
CA MET A 178 -8.77 23.88 -8.73
C MET A 178 -9.15 23.54 -7.29
N GLU A 179 -10.45 23.56 -6.99
CA GLU A 179 -10.97 23.19 -5.67
C GLU A 179 -10.83 21.69 -5.43
N GLU A 180 -11.15 20.87 -6.44
CA GLU A 180 -10.94 19.42 -6.40
C GLU A 180 -9.49 19.08 -6.05
N ARG A 181 -8.52 19.77 -6.67
CA ARG A 181 -7.09 19.54 -6.38
C ARG A 181 -6.76 19.79 -4.91
N ILE A 182 -7.24 20.89 -4.34
CA ILE A 182 -7.01 21.24 -2.92
C ILE A 182 -7.66 20.19 -2.01
N ILE A 183 -8.87 19.74 -2.33
CA ILE A 183 -9.58 18.70 -1.56
C ILE A 183 -8.80 17.39 -1.62
N ARG A 184 -8.32 16.98 -2.80
CA ARG A 184 -7.52 15.75 -2.97
C ARG A 184 -6.21 15.80 -2.19
N ASP A 185 -5.50 16.92 -2.21
CA ASP A 185 -4.24 17.06 -1.47
C ASP A 185 -4.47 16.95 0.04
N ARG A 186 -5.54 17.57 0.57
CA ARG A 186 -5.94 17.45 1.98
C ARG A 186 -6.38 16.04 2.34
N TYR A 187 -7.19 15.42 1.48
CA TYR A 187 -7.69 14.06 1.68
C TYR A 187 -6.53 13.08 1.78
N ARG A 188 -5.55 13.18 0.86
CA ARG A 188 -4.36 12.36 0.90
C ARG A 188 -3.58 12.56 2.19
N LEU A 189 -3.39 13.80 2.64
CA LEU A 189 -2.71 14.09 3.89
C LEU A 189 -3.43 13.48 5.11
N PHE A 190 -4.77 13.60 5.19
CA PHE A 190 -5.54 12.98 6.27
C PHE A 190 -5.41 11.45 6.28
N TRP A 191 -5.49 10.82 5.11
CA TRP A 191 -5.35 9.38 4.97
C TRP A 191 -3.95 8.91 5.34
N ASP A 192 -2.93 9.65 4.92
CA ASP A 192 -1.53 9.40 5.26
C ASP A 192 -1.26 9.49 6.77
N ILE A 193 -1.82 10.48 7.46
CA ILE A 193 -1.74 10.63 8.93
C ILE A 193 -2.44 9.44 9.61
N TYR A 194 -3.62 9.06 9.13
CA TYR A 194 -4.39 7.94 9.67
C TYR A 194 -3.65 6.59 9.51
N ILE A 195 -3.01 6.37 8.36
CA ILE A 195 -2.14 5.20 8.15
C ILE A 195 -0.91 5.26 9.06
N GLY A 196 -0.24 6.42 9.15
CA GLY A 196 0.93 6.61 10.02
C GLY A 196 0.65 6.22 11.48
N GLY A 197 -0.48 6.69 12.02
CA GLY A 197 -0.91 6.35 13.37
C GLY A 197 -1.21 4.86 13.57
N ARG A 198 -1.81 4.18 12.58
CA ARG A 198 -2.03 2.72 12.63
C ARG A 198 -0.72 1.94 12.57
N LEU A 199 0.20 2.34 11.69
CA LEU A 199 1.51 1.70 11.59
C LEU A 199 2.30 1.83 12.90
N GLU A 200 2.28 3.00 13.54
CA GLU A 200 2.93 3.20 14.84
C GLU A 200 2.34 2.28 15.91
N ARG A 201 1.01 2.16 15.99
CA ARG A 201 0.34 1.26 16.95
C ARG A 201 0.69 -0.21 16.74
N ASP A 202 0.87 -0.62 15.50
CA ASP A 202 1.29 -1.98 15.15
C ASP A 202 2.79 -2.22 15.36
N GLY A 203 3.54 -1.21 15.85
CA GLY A 203 5.00 -1.28 16.04
C GLY A 203 5.76 -1.33 14.72
N ARG A 204 5.16 -0.86 13.62
CA ARG A 204 5.73 -0.87 12.27
C ARG A 204 6.16 0.53 11.86
N GLU A 205 7.33 0.61 11.23
CA GLU A 205 7.82 1.89 10.71
C GLU A 205 7.06 2.30 9.43
N GLY A 206 6.57 3.54 9.41
CA GLY A 206 6.00 4.20 8.23
C GLY A 206 7.04 4.96 7.40
N ILE A 207 6.56 5.64 6.35
CA ILE A 207 7.41 6.44 5.45
C ILE A 207 7.83 7.80 6.03
N ALA A 208 7.12 8.28 7.05
CA ALA A 208 7.35 9.53 7.75
C ALA A 208 7.09 9.33 9.25
N THR A 209 7.77 10.10 10.10
CA THR A 209 7.49 10.07 11.54
C THR A 209 6.21 10.86 11.86
N ARG A 210 5.74 10.71 13.10
CA ARG A 210 4.64 11.52 13.65
C ARG A 210 4.94 13.02 13.56
N GLU A 211 6.17 13.41 13.88
CA GLU A 211 6.63 14.80 13.83
C GLU A 211 6.66 15.34 12.39
N ASP A 212 7.11 14.54 11.42
CA ASP A 212 7.12 14.93 10.01
C ASP A 212 5.69 15.16 9.51
N ARG A 213 4.77 14.25 9.84
CA ARG A 213 3.34 14.39 9.51
C ARG A 213 2.69 15.57 10.22
N LYS A 214 3.07 15.86 11.46
CA LYS A 214 2.58 17.04 12.18
C LYS A 214 3.03 18.34 11.53
N LYS A 215 4.31 18.43 11.14
CA LYS A 215 4.85 19.62 10.44
C LYS A 215 4.17 19.84 9.08
N GLU A 216 3.95 18.77 8.33
CA GLU A 216 3.21 18.83 7.07
C GLU A 216 1.77 19.32 7.29
N PHE A 217 1.08 18.74 8.27
CA PHE A 217 -0.26 19.16 8.67
C PHE A 217 -0.35 20.62 9.09
N ASP A 218 0.56 21.10 9.94
CA ASP A 218 0.59 22.49 10.37
C ASP A 218 0.85 23.46 9.22
N SER A 219 1.68 23.06 8.26
CA SER A 219 1.95 23.84 7.05
C SER A 219 0.71 23.93 6.16
N PHE A 220 0.01 22.81 5.96
CA PHE A 220 -1.19 22.74 5.12
C PHE A 220 -2.36 23.56 5.70
N PHE A 221 -2.46 23.63 7.02
CA PHE A 221 -3.55 24.27 7.73
C PHE A 221 -3.12 25.49 8.55
N ALA A 222 -2.06 26.20 8.13
CA ALA A 222 -1.45 27.31 8.87
C ALA A 222 -2.44 28.41 9.34
N LYS A 223 -3.57 28.59 8.64
CA LYS A 223 -4.64 29.54 8.98
C LYS A 223 -5.56 29.09 10.13
N VAL A 224 -5.54 27.81 10.49
CA VAL A 224 -6.28 27.24 11.62
C VAL A 224 -5.49 27.47 12.90
N PRO A 225 -6.11 27.89 14.02
CA PRO A 225 -5.41 28.06 15.30
C PRO A 225 -4.66 26.79 15.73
N GLU A 226 -3.44 26.94 16.25
CA GLU A 226 -2.55 25.84 16.63
C GLU A 226 -3.22 24.82 17.53
N LYS A 227 -3.87 25.27 18.62
CA LYS A 227 -4.61 24.39 19.54
C LYS A 227 -5.67 23.54 18.83
N THR A 228 -6.34 24.08 17.81
CA THR A 228 -7.32 23.34 17.01
C THR A 228 -6.61 22.34 16.09
N ARG A 229 -5.48 22.72 15.47
CA ARG A 229 -4.68 21.81 14.64
C ARG A 229 -4.18 20.62 15.45
N ASP A 230 -3.68 20.85 16.66
CA ASP A 230 -3.19 19.80 17.55
C ASP A 230 -4.29 18.79 17.88
N LEU A 231 -5.46 19.27 18.31
CA LEU A 231 -6.61 18.39 18.62
C LEU A 231 -7.03 17.53 17.43
N ILE A 232 -7.06 18.13 16.23
CA ILE A 232 -7.42 17.40 15.00
C ILE A 232 -6.38 16.34 14.67
N PHE A 233 -5.10 16.71 14.69
CA PHE A 233 -4.00 15.79 14.38
C PHE A 233 -3.98 14.62 15.35
N GLU A 234 -4.06 14.89 16.66
CA GLU A 234 -4.07 13.84 17.69
C GLU A 234 -5.22 12.86 17.47
N LYS A 235 -6.43 13.34 17.20
CA LYS A 235 -7.58 12.46 16.98
C LYS A 235 -7.37 11.53 15.79
N ILE A 236 -6.85 12.04 14.67
CA ILE A 236 -6.60 11.23 13.46
C ILE A 236 -5.47 10.23 13.73
N TRP A 237 -4.38 10.67 14.36
CA TRP A 237 -3.22 9.85 14.65
C TRP A 237 -3.55 8.70 15.63
N GLU A 238 -4.20 9.02 16.75
CA GLU A 238 -4.63 8.03 17.73
C GLU A 238 -5.61 7.02 17.14
N GLY A 239 -6.45 7.46 16.19
CA GLY A 239 -7.33 6.59 15.42
C GLY A 239 -8.22 5.68 16.28
N LYS A 240 -8.65 6.18 17.46
CA LYS A 240 -9.52 5.45 18.41
C LYS A 240 -10.85 5.04 17.78
N GLU A 241 -11.33 5.84 16.86
CA GLU A 241 -12.51 5.58 16.04
C GLU A 241 -12.05 5.36 14.59
N PRO A 242 -12.52 4.31 13.88
CA PRO A 242 -12.26 4.15 12.46
C PRO A 242 -12.74 5.36 11.67
N LEU A 243 -11.86 5.94 10.86
CA LEU A 243 -12.23 7.04 9.95
C LEU A 243 -12.69 6.45 8.62
N THR A 244 -13.89 6.81 8.19
CA THR A 244 -14.43 6.44 6.89
C THR A 244 -13.97 7.38 5.79
N HIS A 245 -14.03 6.93 4.55
CA HIS A 245 -13.78 7.73 3.35
C HIS A 245 -14.59 9.04 3.35
N ASN A 246 -15.90 8.95 3.62
CA ASN A 246 -16.79 10.12 3.63
C ASN A 246 -16.41 11.14 4.72
N GLN A 247 -16.01 10.69 5.90
CA GLN A 247 -15.52 11.59 6.95
C GLN A 247 -14.25 12.32 6.50
N MET A 248 -13.27 11.61 5.92
CA MET A 248 -12.05 12.24 5.41
C MET A 248 -12.34 13.24 4.28
N VAL A 249 -13.28 12.91 3.38
CA VAL A 249 -13.73 13.83 2.31
C VAL A 249 -14.34 15.11 2.90
N GLU A 250 -15.25 14.99 3.87
CA GLU A 250 -15.89 16.15 4.48
C GLU A 250 -14.90 17.03 5.25
N MET A 251 -13.93 16.42 5.95
CA MET A 251 -12.84 17.13 6.61
C MET A 251 -11.92 17.85 5.60
N SER A 252 -11.76 17.29 4.40
CA SER A 252 -10.94 17.88 3.33
C SER A 252 -11.58 19.12 2.71
N LYS A 253 -12.91 19.11 2.56
CA LYS A 253 -13.70 20.28 2.13
C LYS A 253 -13.68 21.37 3.19
N ASP A 254 -13.94 21.00 4.45
CA ASP A 254 -13.96 21.94 5.57
C ASP A 254 -13.36 21.30 6.83
N ILE A 255 -12.16 21.75 7.20
CA ILE A 255 -11.46 21.29 8.40
C ILE A 255 -12.22 21.60 9.70
N LYS A 256 -13.15 22.58 9.70
CA LYS A 256 -13.98 22.84 10.88
C LYS A 256 -14.96 21.70 11.14
N LYS A 257 -15.36 20.93 10.13
CA LYS A 257 -16.20 19.74 10.29
C LYS A 257 -15.50 18.57 10.98
N VAL A 258 -14.19 18.67 11.25
CA VAL A 258 -13.54 17.73 12.17
C VAL A 258 -14.20 17.84 13.55
N SER A 259 -14.63 19.04 13.98
CA SER A 259 -15.27 19.25 15.29
C SER A 259 -16.64 18.55 15.47
N THR A 260 -17.36 18.25 14.40
CA THR A 260 -18.62 17.48 14.46
C THR A 260 -18.40 15.98 14.54
N VAL A 261 -17.19 15.50 14.21
CA VAL A 261 -16.74 14.14 14.54
C VAL A 261 -16.26 14.08 16.01
N VAL A 262 -16.11 15.23 16.69
CA VAL A 262 -15.48 15.37 18.02
C VAL A 262 -16.50 15.38 19.18
N THR A 263 -17.78 15.13 18.92
CA THR A 263 -18.78 14.92 19.98
C THR A 263 -19.53 13.61 19.73
N PRO A 264 -19.62 12.69 20.71
CA PRO A 264 -20.71 11.71 20.68
C PRO A 264 -22.03 12.50 20.59
N PRO A 265 -23.12 11.95 20.02
CA PRO A 265 -24.43 12.50 20.33
C PRO A 265 -24.53 12.56 21.86
N GLU A 266 -24.74 13.76 22.41
CA GLU A 266 -25.04 13.88 23.83
C GLU A 266 -26.15 12.88 24.12
N ASP A 267 -25.86 11.91 24.99
CA ASP A 267 -26.86 10.97 25.47
C ASP A 267 -28.08 11.80 25.84
N GLY A 268 -29.16 11.55 25.09
CA GLY A 268 -30.40 12.27 25.25
C GLY A 268 -30.76 12.22 26.71
N MET A 269 -30.67 13.38 27.37
CA MET A 269 -31.16 13.61 28.70
C MET A 269 -32.67 13.35 28.64
N ILE A 270 -33.07 12.10 28.85
CA ILE A 270 -34.45 11.73 29.12
C ILE A 270 -34.74 12.34 30.49
N ILE A 271 -35.24 13.57 30.48
CA ILE A 271 -35.99 14.11 31.59
C ILE A 271 -37.26 13.25 31.66
N VAL A 272 -37.20 12.20 32.47
CA VAL A 272 -38.39 11.49 32.93
C VAL A 272 -39.16 12.49 33.81
N PRO A 273 -40.40 12.88 33.49
CA PRO A 273 -41.20 13.65 34.41
C PRO A 273 -41.51 12.74 35.60
N SER A 274 -41.05 13.11 36.80
CA SER A 274 -41.53 12.50 38.03
C SER A 274 -43.00 12.90 38.20
N LEU A 275 -43.90 12.01 37.79
CA LEU A 275 -45.24 11.94 38.37
C LEU A 275 -45.10 11.22 39.71
N PHE A 276 -45.14 12.00 40.79
CA PHE A 276 -45.80 11.76 42.08
C PHE A 276 -45.28 12.80 43.10
#